data_AF-A0A0M6WY89-F1
#
_entry.id   AF-A0A0M6WY89-F1
#
_cell.length_a   1.000
_cell.length_b   1.000
_cell.length_c   1.000
_cell.angle_alpha   90.00
_cell.angle_beta   90.00
_cell.angle_gamma   90.00
#
_symmetry.space_group_name_H-M   'P 1'
#
loop_
_entity.id
_entity.type
_entity.pdbx_description
1 polymer ?
#
loop_
_entity_poly.entity_id
_entity_poly.type
_entity_poly.pdbx_seq_one_letter_code
_entity_poly.pdbx_strand_id
1 'polypeptide(L)'
;MKSNPANGIKDLMWKCLMDKGQKENIPELKASVYRLIQMTTQKTAGQRKGTHISWDTLDMEIMRVVIEATALVLSGRLEELSKEKHNERK
;
A
#
# COMPACT_ATOMS: atom_id res chain seq x y z
N MET A 1 23.57 -26.42 -1.18
CA MET A 1 22.44 -25.78 -1.92
C MET A 1 22.53 -24.28 -1.74
N LYS A 2 22.52 -23.48 -2.82
CA LYS A 2 22.43 -22.02 -2.71
C LYS A 2 21.00 -21.68 -2.25
N SER A 3 20.85 -20.91 -1.17
CA SER A 3 19.52 -20.50 -0.72
C SER A 3 18.90 -19.57 -1.76
N ASN A 4 17.65 -19.84 -2.13
CA ASN A 4 16.91 -18.95 -3.01
C ASN A 4 16.51 -17.69 -2.20
N PRO A 5 16.89 -16.48 -2.62
CA PRO A 5 16.49 -15.24 -1.96
C PRO A 5 14.96 -15.11 -1.76
N ALA A 6 14.17 -15.72 -2.64
CA ALA A 6 12.70 -15.73 -2.54
C ALA A 6 12.18 -16.45 -1.29
N ASN A 7 12.95 -17.38 -0.70
CA ASN A 7 12.53 -18.07 0.52
C ASN A 7 12.49 -17.11 1.71
N GLY A 8 13.48 -16.21 1.84
CA GLY A 8 13.48 -15.20 2.89
C GLY A 8 12.34 -14.19 2.75
N ILE A 9 11.99 -13.82 1.52
CA ILE A 9 10.84 -12.93 1.24
C ILE A 9 9.53 -13.61 1.64
N LYS A 10 9.36 -14.90 1.32
CA LYS A 10 8.18 -15.67 1.72
C LYS A 10 8.03 -15.77 3.23
N ASP A 11 9.11 -16.04 3.96
CA ASP A 11 9.07 -16.15 5.42
C ASP A 11 8.75 -14.80 6.08
N LEU A 12 9.31 -13.70 5.56
CA LEU A 12 9.00 -12.35 6.03
C LEU A 12 7.54 -11.99 5.78
N MET A 13 7.02 -12.29 4.59
CA MET A 13 5.61 -12.08 4.24
C MET A 13 4.69 -12.93 5.11
N TRP A 14 5.05 -14.19 5.36
CA TRP A 14 4.29 -15.09 6.21
C TRP A 14 4.23 -14.60 7.66
N LYS A 15 5.37 -14.17 8.22
CA LYS A 15 5.40 -13.56 9.56
C LYS A 15 4.53 -12.31 9.63
N CYS A 16 4.65 -11.43 8.63
CA CYS A 16 3.80 -10.24 8.52
C CYS A 16 2.31 -10.61 8.55
N LEU A 17 1.87 -11.60 7.78
CA LEU A 17 0.46 -11.99 7.74
C LEU A 17 -0.05 -12.63 9.05
N MET A 18 0.83 -13.28 9.81
CA MET A 18 0.44 -14.08 10.97
C MET A 18 0.49 -13.33 12.31
N ASP A 19 1.38 -12.34 12.47
CA ASP A 19 1.60 -11.71 13.78
C ASP A 19 0.38 -10.90 14.28
N LYS A 20 -0.48 -10.42 13.37
CA LYS A 20 -1.62 -9.51 13.66
C LYS A 20 -1.17 -8.25 14.44
N GLY A 21 -2.03 -7.24 14.54
CA GLY A 21 -1.69 -6.05 15.33
C GLY A 21 -0.57 -5.18 14.75
N GLN A 22 -0.30 -5.28 13.44
CA GLN A 22 0.50 -4.26 12.78
C GLN A 22 -0.14 -2.89 12.98
N LYS A 23 0.72 -1.88 13.16
CA LYS A 23 0.27 -0.49 13.18
C LYS A 23 0.01 -0.03 11.76
N GLU A 24 -1.23 0.31 11.47
CA GLU A 24 -1.64 0.84 10.18
C GLU A 24 -1.04 2.22 9.92
N ASN A 25 -0.68 2.49 8.65
CA ASN A 25 -0.24 3.79 8.20
C ASN A 25 -1.18 4.32 7.10
N ILE A 26 -2.36 4.76 7.52
CA ILE A 26 -3.38 5.31 6.62
C ILE A 26 -2.86 6.50 5.78
N PRO A 27 -2.07 7.46 6.34
CA PRO A 27 -1.48 8.53 5.53
C PRO A 27 -0.63 8.00 4.38
N GLU A 28 0.21 7.00 4.64
CA GLU A 28 1.08 6.42 3.61
C GLU A 28 0.32 5.59 2.59
N LEU A 29 -0.70 4.84 3.01
CA LEU A 29 -1.60 4.14 2.11
C LEU A 29 -2.23 5.13 1.11
N LYS A 30 -2.76 6.26 1.60
CA LYS A 30 -3.32 7.32 0.74
C LYS A 30 -2.28 7.92 -0.18
N ALA A 31 -1.09 8.24 0.33
CA ALA A 31 -0.02 8.82 -0.46
C ALA A 31 0.43 7.89 -1.60
N SER A 32 0.56 6.59 -1.32
CA SER A 32 0.92 5.56 -2.32
C SER A 32 -0.16 5.43 -3.40
N VAL A 33 -1.43 5.41 -3.02
CA VAL A 33 -2.56 5.39 -3.97
C VAL A 33 -2.56 6.66 -4.85
N TYR A 34 -2.34 7.84 -4.27
CA TYR A 34 -2.27 9.08 -5.06
C TYR A 34 -1.06 9.13 -5.99
N ARG A 35 0.09 8.56 -5.60
CA ARG A 35 1.24 8.41 -6.50
C ARG A 35 0.90 7.49 -7.67
N LEU A 36 0.22 6.37 -7.45
CA LEU A 36 -0.24 5.49 -8.54
C LEU A 36 -1.25 6.19 -9.47
N ILE A 37 -2.20 6.94 -8.92
CA ILE A 37 -3.15 7.74 -9.73
C ILE A 37 -2.39 8.77 -10.56
N GLN A 38 -1.44 9.49 -9.96
CA GLN A 38 -0.62 10.47 -10.68
C GLN A 38 0.21 9.80 -11.78
N MET A 39 0.85 8.67 -11.49
CA MET A 39 1.67 7.93 -12.46
C MET A 39 0.83 7.43 -13.65
N THR A 40 -0.41 7.02 -13.42
CA THR A 40 -1.33 6.51 -14.47
C THR A 40 -2.05 7.61 -15.25
N THR A 41 -2.19 8.81 -14.67
CA THR A 41 -2.90 9.95 -15.28
C THR A 41 -1.96 11.07 -15.75
N GLN A 42 -0.65 10.95 -15.51
CA GLN A 42 0.33 11.95 -15.94
C GLN A 42 0.32 12.10 -17.46
N LYS A 43 0.15 13.35 -17.93
CA LYS A 43 0.25 13.68 -19.35
C LYS A 43 1.73 13.78 -19.74
N THR A 44 2.22 12.78 -20.45
CA THR A 44 3.62 12.70 -20.93
C THR A 44 3.84 13.38 -22.29
N ALA A 45 2.77 13.63 -23.05
CA ALA A 45 2.86 14.32 -24.34
C ALA A 45 2.80 15.84 -24.16
N GLY A 46 3.92 16.52 -24.45
CA GLY A 46 4.00 17.98 -24.56
C GLY A 46 4.16 18.72 -23.23
N GLN A 47 5.39 18.72 -22.70
CA GLN A 47 5.96 19.78 -21.84
C GLN A 47 4.99 20.50 -20.87
N ARG A 48 4.88 19.97 -19.64
CA ARG A 48 4.89 20.80 -18.43
C ARG A 48 5.93 20.21 -17.48
N LYS A 49 6.75 21.07 -16.87
CA LYS A 49 7.70 20.73 -15.79
C LYS A 49 6.94 20.30 -14.50
N GLY A 50 6.06 19.32 -14.60
CA GLY A 50 5.42 18.69 -13.46
C GLY A 50 6.31 17.56 -12.92
N THR A 51 6.14 17.22 -11.65
CA THR A 51 6.77 16.06 -11.01
C THR A 51 6.33 14.80 -11.76
N HIS A 52 7.18 14.34 -12.68
CA HIS A 52 6.99 13.11 -13.44
C HIS A 52 7.44 11.94 -12.57
N ILE A 53 6.56 10.96 -12.39
CA ILE A 53 6.89 9.75 -11.64
C ILE A 53 7.33 8.69 -12.65
N SER A 54 8.53 8.13 -12.46
CA SER A 54 9.02 7.07 -13.35
C SER A 54 8.17 5.81 -13.21
N TRP A 55 7.91 5.14 -14.34
CA TRP A 55 7.28 3.83 -14.34
C TRP A 55 8.16 2.74 -13.70
N ASP A 56 9.47 2.98 -13.57
CA ASP A 56 10.40 2.04 -12.92
C ASP A 56 10.05 1.79 -11.45
N THR A 57 9.30 2.71 -10.81
CA THR A 57 8.87 2.56 -9.41
C THR A 57 7.47 1.98 -9.27
N LEU A 58 6.81 1.59 -10.38
CA LEU A 58 5.43 1.07 -10.37
C LEU A 58 5.30 -0.14 -9.44
N ASP A 59 6.17 -1.14 -9.61
CA ASP A 59 6.13 -2.38 -8.81
C ASP A 59 6.29 -2.10 -7.31
N MET A 60 7.14 -1.13 -6.97
CA MET A 60 7.35 -0.70 -5.59
C MET A 60 6.09 -0.05 -5.01
N GLU A 61 5.45 0.87 -5.74
CA GLU A 61 4.24 1.54 -5.28
C GLU A 61 3.05 0.56 -5.17
N ILE A 62 2.91 -0.39 -6.09
CA ILE A 62 1.91 -1.46 -5.99
C ILE A 62 2.14 -2.29 -4.72
N MET A 63 3.36 -2.76 -4.50
CA MET A 63 3.69 -3.55 -3.32
C MET A 63 3.49 -2.76 -2.03
N ARG A 64 3.79 -1.46 -2.02
CA ARG A 64 3.56 -0.58 -0.88
C ARG A 64 2.07 -0.49 -0.55
N VAL A 65 1.21 -0.30 -1.55
CA VAL A 65 -0.25 -0.32 -1.34
C VAL A 65 -0.72 -1.66 -0.77
N VAL A 66 -0.24 -2.78 -1.30
CA VAL A 66 -0.61 -4.12 -0.81
C VAL A 66 -0.20 -4.31 0.66
N ILE A 67 1.01 -3.89 1.03
CA ILE A 67 1.52 -4.02 2.40
C ILE A 67 0.71 -3.15 3.36
N GLU A 68 0.52 -1.87 3.04
CA GLU A 68 -0.19 -0.93 3.92
C GLU A 68 -1.69 -1.27 4.06
N ALA A 69 -2.33 -1.73 2.98
CA ALA A 69 -3.70 -2.22 3.03
C ALA A 69 -3.82 -3.49 3.89
N THR A 70 -2.86 -4.40 3.80
CA THR A 70 -2.79 -5.60 4.63
C THR A 70 -2.63 -5.23 6.10
N ALA A 71 -1.73 -4.30 6.43
CA ALA A 71 -1.56 -3.80 7.79
C ALA A 71 -2.84 -3.15 8.32
N LEU A 72 -3.55 -2.37 7.50
CA LEU A 72 -4.84 -1.78 7.88
C LEU A 72 -5.90 -2.83 8.24
N VAL A 73 -6.00 -3.92 7.48
CA VAL A 73 -6.92 -5.03 7.81
C VAL A 73 -6.49 -5.76 9.08
N LEU A 74 -5.21 -6.11 9.20
CA LEU A 74 -4.71 -6.88 10.34
C LEU A 74 -4.64 -6.08 11.65
N SER A 75 -4.65 -4.75 11.57
CA SER A 75 -4.78 -3.85 12.74
C SER A 75 -6.17 -3.89 13.37
N GLY A 76 -7.21 -4.28 12.63
CA GLY A 76 -8.61 -4.18 13.05
C GLY A 76 -9.22 -2.77 12.94
N ARG A 77 -8.42 -1.76 12.58
CA ARG A 77 -8.88 -0.36 12.45
C ARG A 77 -9.91 -0.19 11.34
N LEU A 78 -9.86 -1.02 10.29
CA LEU A 78 -10.82 -0.97 9.19
C LEU A 78 -12.25 -1.29 9.66
N GLU A 79 -12.40 -2.28 10.54
CA GLU A 79 -13.66 -2.69 11.13
C GLU A 79 -14.22 -1.60 12.06
N GLU A 80 -13.35 -0.94 12.84
CA GLU A 80 -13.73 0.20 13.69
C GLU A 80 -14.31 1.35 12.86
N LEU A 81 -13.57 1.79 11.82
CA LEU A 81 -14.00 2.86 10.91
C LEU A 81 -15.32 2.51 10.21
N SER A 82 -15.55 1.23 9.90
CA SER A 82 -16.78 0.76 9.27
C SER A 82 -17.98 0.82 10.23
N LYS A 83 -17.77 0.52 11.52
CA LYS A 83 -18.81 0.61 12.56
C LYS A 83 -19.13 2.05 12.94
N GLU A 84 -18.11 2.92 13.08
CA GLU A 84 -18.28 4.36 13.35
C GLU A 84 -19.19 4.99 12.29
N LYS A 85 -18.91 4.77 11.00
CA LYS A 85 -19.75 5.27 9.90
C LYS A 85 -21.18 4.71 9.88
N HIS A 86 -21.40 3.51 10.40
CA HIS A 86 -22.75 2.95 10.49
C HIS A 86 -23.58 3.64 11.59
N ASN A 87 -22.94 4.00 12.70
CA ASN A 87 -23.59 4.70 13.81
C ASN A 87 -23.88 6.17 13.49
N GLU A 88 -23.03 6.86 12.73
CA GLU A 88 -23.26 8.25 12.28
C GLU A 88 -24.42 8.41 11.28
N ARG A 89 -24.87 7.31 10.67
CA ARG A 89 -25.98 7.29 9.69
C ARG A 89 -27.34 6.95 10.29
N LYS A 90 -27.41 6.70 11.61
CA LYS A 90 -28.65 6.48 12.36
C LYS A 90 -29.01 7.73 13.14
#